data_AF-A0A971HC42-F1
#
_entry.id   AF-A0A971HC42-F1
#
_cell.length_a   1.000
_cell.length_b   1.000
_cell.length_c   1.000
_cell.angle_alpha   90.00
_cell.angle_beta   90.00
_cell.angle_gamma   90.00
#
_symmetry.space_group_name_H-M   'P 1'
#
loop_
_entity.id
_entity.type
_entity.pdbx_description
1 polymer ?
#
loop_
_entity_poly.entity_id
_entity_poly.type
_entity_poly.pdbx_seq_one_letter_code
_entity_poly.pdbx_strand_id
1 'polypeptide(L)'
;MNRGFTIAIVGAGNLGHALIENFDFASNGLRLVAAFDSNPDLIGRDLSNIPVYDSAIIPEWFKENPTDIVVLTVPKRIAKEMAKTLADCGVRGIWNFTNIELELDDPNVRIENIHFSDSLLTLGYFLNERSNEKESSES
;
A
#
# COMPACT_ATOMS: atom_id res chain seq x y z
N MET A 1 12.23 -21.36 4.06
CA MET A 1 12.72 -20.23 4.87
C MET A 1 11.61 -19.18 4.90
N ASN A 2 10.76 -19.17 5.93
CA ASN A 2 9.79 -18.09 6.09
C ASN A 2 10.55 -16.95 6.79
N ARG A 3 11.04 -15.97 6.03
CA ARG A 3 11.86 -14.88 6.60
C ARG A 3 11.04 -13.92 7.47
N GLY A 4 9.70 -14.05 7.48
CA GLY A 4 8.81 -13.44 8.45
C GLY A 4 8.94 -11.92 8.50
N PHE A 5 8.78 -11.27 7.35
CA PHE A 5 8.91 -9.81 7.28
C PHE A 5 7.73 -9.13 7.98
N THR A 6 8.00 -7.98 8.60
CA THR A 6 6.96 -7.14 9.20
C THR A 6 6.42 -6.17 8.17
N ILE A 7 5.10 -5.98 8.19
CA ILE A 7 4.42 -5.00 7.34
C ILE A 7 3.51 -4.11 8.18
N ALA A 8 3.51 -2.82 7.87
CA ALA A 8 2.56 -1.86 8.45
C ALA A 8 1.76 -1.16 7.33
N ILE A 9 0.61 -0.60 7.69
CA ILE A 9 -0.22 0.19 6.78
C ILE A 9 -0.20 1.65 7.21
N VAL A 10 0.10 2.56 6.29
CA VAL A 10 0.03 4.01 6.51
C VAL A 10 -1.09 4.58 5.66
N GLY A 11 -2.10 5.13 6.33
CA GLY A 11 -3.44 5.38 5.81
C GLY A 11 -4.36 4.20 6.14
N ALA A 12 -5.21 4.35 7.15
CA ALA A 12 -6.19 3.36 7.60
C ALA A 12 -7.64 3.75 7.21
N GLY A 13 -7.79 4.68 6.26
CA GLY A 13 -9.07 4.96 5.59
C GLY A 13 -9.59 3.75 4.79
N ASN A 14 -10.60 3.96 3.96
CA ASN A 14 -11.33 2.87 3.28
C ASN A 14 -10.43 1.82 2.61
N LEU A 15 -9.43 2.24 1.83
CA LEU A 15 -8.54 1.29 1.13
C LEU A 15 -7.62 0.56 2.11
N GLY A 16 -6.99 1.27 3.04
CA GLY A 16 -6.15 0.65 4.07
C GLY A 16 -6.94 -0.36 4.91
N HIS A 17 -8.16 0.01 5.33
CA HIS A 17 -9.06 -0.87 6.06
C HIS A 17 -9.45 -2.11 5.24
N ALA A 18 -9.81 -1.94 3.97
CA ALA A 18 -10.13 -3.07 3.09
C ALA A 18 -8.95 -4.03 2.93
N LEU A 19 -7.71 -3.52 2.85
CA LEU A 19 -6.51 -4.34 2.81
C LEU A 19 -6.29 -5.10 4.12
N ILE A 20 -6.51 -4.45 5.28
CA ILE A 20 -6.43 -5.11 6.60
C ILE A 20 -7.41 -6.28 6.68
N GLU A 21 -8.65 -6.09 6.25
CA GLU A 21 -9.71 -7.10 6.38
C GLU A 21 -9.62 -8.23 5.36
N ASN A 22 -9.19 -7.92 4.13
CA ASN A 22 -9.37 -8.83 3.00
C ASN A 22 -8.06 -9.35 2.39
N PHE A 23 -6.91 -8.72 2.68
CA PHE A 23 -5.64 -9.18 2.15
C PHE A 23 -4.95 -10.10 3.14
N ASP A 24 -4.68 -11.34 2.71
CA ASP A 24 -3.98 -12.31 3.53
C ASP A 24 -2.46 -12.11 3.48
N PHE A 25 -1.97 -11.20 4.32
CA PHE A 25 -0.53 -10.96 4.48
C PHE A 25 0.22 -12.20 4.97
N ALA A 26 -0.42 -13.01 5.83
CA ALA A 26 0.22 -14.14 6.49
C ALA A 26 0.57 -15.26 5.50
N SER A 27 -0.30 -15.58 4.54
CA SER A 27 0.01 -16.55 3.48
C SER A 27 1.15 -16.11 2.56
N ASN A 28 1.42 -14.80 2.50
CA ASN A 28 2.54 -14.21 1.78
C ASN A 28 3.83 -14.09 2.63
N GLY A 29 3.85 -14.65 3.85
CA GLY A 29 5.01 -14.59 4.75
C GLY A 29 5.24 -13.23 5.39
N LEU A 30 4.21 -12.37 5.41
CA LEU A 30 4.21 -11.04 5.99
C LEU A 30 3.37 -11.02 7.26
N ARG A 31 3.90 -10.42 8.33
CA ARG A 31 3.17 -10.20 9.57
C ARG A 31 2.72 -8.75 9.62
N LEU A 32 1.42 -8.51 9.47
CA LEU A 32 0.83 -7.18 9.66
C LEU A 32 0.87 -6.82 11.15
N VAL A 33 1.58 -5.74 11.48
CA VAL A 33 1.88 -5.39 12.88
C VAL A 33 1.15 -4.16 13.40
N ALA A 34 0.83 -3.23 12.52
CA ALA A 34 0.24 -1.94 12.89
C ALA A 34 -0.38 -1.24 11.69
N ALA A 35 -1.34 -0.37 11.97
CA ALA A 35 -1.84 0.63 11.04
C ALA A 35 -1.61 2.03 11.61
N PHE A 36 -1.50 3.03 10.74
CA PHE A 36 -1.27 4.43 11.11
C PHE A 36 -2.22 5.34 10.35
N ASP A 37 -2.80 6.31 11.03
CA ASP A 37 -3.64 7.33 10.41
C ASP A 37 -3.54 8.67 11.17
N SER A 38 -3.96 9.75 10.52
CA SER A 38 -4.06 11.08 11.13
C SER A 38 -5.49 11.42 11.59
N ASN A 39 -6.47 10.58 11.25
CA ASN A 39 -7.85 10.74 11.65
C ASN A 39 -8.03 10.36 13.13
N PRO A 40 -8.36 11.32 14.02
CA PRO A 40 -8.55 11.04 15.45
C PRO A 40 -9.66 10.04 15.73
N ASP A 41 -10.63 9.89 14.81
CA ASP A 41 -11.67 8.88 14.97
C ASP A 41 -11.12 7.46 14.82
N LEU A 42 -10.05 7.25 14.05
CA LEU A 42 -9.46 5.92 13.82
C LEU A 42 -8.39 5.58 14.86
N ILE A 43 -7.65 6.59 15.35
CA ILE A 43 -6.54 6.39 16.29
C ILE A 43 -7.03 5.72 17.58
N GLY A 44 -6.33 4.68 18.01
CA GLY A 44 -6.64 3.89 19.20
C GLY A 44 -7.71 2.81 18.98
N ARG A 45 -8.26 2.68 17.76
CA ARG A 45 -9.14 1.56 17.40
C ARG A 45 -8.32 0.35 16.94
N ASP A 46 -8.96 -0.81 17.00
CA ASP A 46 -8.48 -2.04 16.36
C ASP A 46 -9.29 -2.32 15.10
N LEU A 47 -8.59 -2.50 13.97
CA LEU A 47 -9.18 -2.97 12.71
C LEU A 47 -8.76 -4.41 12.51
N SER A 48 -9.70 -5.36 12.66
CA SER A 48 -9.41 -6.81 12.58
C SER A 48 -8.21 -7.27 13.44
N ASN A 49 -8.16 -6.79 14.69
CA ASN A 49 -7.08 -7.02 15.66
C ASN A 49 -5.73 -6.36 15.31
N ILE A 50 -5.73 -5.40 14.37
CA ILE A 50 -4.57 -4.57 14.06
C ILE A 50 -4.78 -3.20 14.70
N PRO A 51 -3.91 -2.79 15.65
CA PRO A 51 -4.04 -1.50 16.31
C PRO A 51 -3.72 -0.35 15.35
N VAL A 52 -4.52 0.70 15.42
CA VAL A 52 -4.31 1.94 14.67
C VAL A 52 -3.67 2.99 15.58
N TYR A 53 -2.47 3.43 15.21
CA TYR A 53 -1.72 4.47 15.90
C TYR A 53 -1.81 5.82 15.18
N ASP A 54 -1.45 6.88 15.90
CA ASP A 54 -1.23 8.19 15.28
C ASP A 54 -0.04 8.12 14.32
N SER A 55 -0.24 8.51 13.07
CA SER A 55 0.85 8.66 12.09
C SER A 55 1.99 9.58 12.55
N ALA A 56 1.75 10.51 13.48
CA ALA A 56 2.78 11.37 14.04
C ALA A 56 3.87 10.61 14.82
N ILE A 57 3.58 9.41 15.32
CA ILE A 57 4.52 8.60 16.11
C ILE A 57 5.29 7.56 15.28
N ILE A 58 5.12 7.55 13.95
CA ILE A 58 5.79 6.58 13.06
C ILE A 58 7.30 6.50 13.32
N PRO A 59 8.06 7.62 13.39
CA PRO A 59 9.51 7.55 13.58
C PRO A 59 9.92 6.90 14.90
N GLU A 60 9.21 7.18 15.99
CA GLU A 60 9.45 6.60 17.31
C GLU A 60 9.06 5.12 17.33
N TRP A 61 7.89 4.81 16.80
CA TRP A 61 7.35 3.45 16.79
C TRP A 61 8.25 2.50 15.97
N PHE A 62 8.75 2.94 14.82
CA PHE A 62 9.60 2.12 13.93
C PHE A 62 10.99 1.85 14.52
N LYS A 63 11.49 2.71 15.42
CA LYS A 63 12.73 2.45 16.17
C LYS A 63 12.57 1.29 17.13
N GLU A 64 11.43 1.21 17.82
CA GLU A 64 11.14 0.14 18.78
C GLU A 64 10.61 -1.13 18.10
N ASN A 65 9.98 -0.97 16.94
CA ASN A 65 9.34 -2.03 16.18
C ASN A 65 9.82 -1.99 14.72
N PRO A 66 10.99 -2.58 14.42
CA PRO A 66 11.53 -2.61 13.07
C PRO A 66 10.52 -3.13 12.05
N THR A 67 10.26 -2.31 11.03
CA THR A 67 9.26 -2.56 10.00
C THR A 67 9.92 -2.66 8.64
N ASP A 68 9.77 -3.81 7.99
CA ASP A 68 10.45 -4.08 6.72
C ASP A 68 9.73 -3.45 5.52
N ILE A 69 8.40 -3.51 5.54
CA ILE A 69 7.54 -3.11 4.42
C ILE A 69 6.42 -2.19 4.91
N VAL A 70 6.05 -1.20 4.11
CA VAL A 70 4.86 -0.38 4.35
C VAL A 70 3.95 -0.38 3.15
N VAL A 71 2.65 -0.61 3.39
CA VAL A 71 1.61 -0.28 2.42
C VAL A 71 1.23 1.19 2.60
N LEU A 72 1.34 1.96 1.52
CA LEU A 72 1.08 3.39 1.55
C LEU A 72 -0.23 3.72 0.82
N THR A 73 -1.25 4.14 1.56
CA THR A 73 -2.60 4.45 1.04
C THR A 73 -3.04 5.90 1.33
N VAL A 74 -2.09 6.78 1.60
CA VAL A 74 -2.33 8.19 1.95
C VAL A 74 -2.72 9.07 0.74
N PRO A 75 -3.28 10.27 0.96
CA PRO A 75 -3.50 11.22 -0.11
C PRO A 75 -2.21 11.61 -0.87
N LYS A 76 -2.31 11.76 -2.19
CA LYS A 76 -1.21 12.12 -3.11
C LYS A 76 -0.29 13.22 -2.59
N ARG A 77 -0.88 14.26 -1.98
CA ARG A 77 -0.16 15.46 -1.49
C ARG A 77 0.92 15.16 -0.44
N ILE A 78 0.77 14.09 0.35
CA ILE A 78 1.72 13.72 1.40
C ILE A 78 2.51 12.44 1.08
N ALA A 79 2.19 11.76 -0.02
CA ALA A 79 2.74 10.46 -0.34
C ALA A 79 4.27 10.46 -0.50
N LYS A 80 4.82 11.47 -1.21
CA LYS A 80 6.27 11.58 -1.43
C LYS A 80 7.03 11.89 -0.14
N GLU A 81 6.52 12.80 0.68
CA GLU A 81 7.11 13.15 1.97
C GLU A 81 7.08 11.94 2.92
N MET A 82 5.93 11.27 3.01
CA MET A 82 5.79 10.07 3.83
C MET A 82 6.72 8.95 3.37
N ALA A 83 6.83 8.71 2.06
CA ALA A 83 7.74 7.68 1.53
C ALA A 83 9.20 7.95 1.94
N LYS A 84 9.64 9.22 1.90
CA LYS A 84 10.97 9.60 2.38
C LYS A 84 11.12 9.36 3.88
N THR A 85 10.15 9.77 4.70
CA THR A 85 10.17 9.53 6.15
C THR A 85 10.27 8.04 6.46
N LEU A 86 9.52 7.20 5.74
CA LEU A 86 9.56 5.75 5.90
C LEU A 86 10.93 5.16 5.56
N ALA A 87 11.54 5.62 4.46
CA ALA A 87 12.91 5.25 4.08
C ALA A 87 13.92 5.64 5.19
N ASP A 88 13.82 6.87 5.70
CA ASP A 88 14.66 7.36 6.80
C ASP A 88 14.45 6.55 8.11
N CYS A 89 13.29 5.91 8.28
CA CYS A 89 13.00 5.00 9.39
C CYS A 89 13.50 3.56 9.16
N GLY A 90 14.15 3.27 8.04
CA GLY A 90 14.71 1.96 7.73
C GLY A 90 13.77 0.98 7.01
N VAL A 91 12.62 1.47 6.49
CA VAL A 91 11.75 0.66 5.63
C VAL A 91 12.47 0.33 4.34
N ARG A 92 12.40 -0.93 3.92
CA ARG A 92 13.09 -1.43 2.72
C ARG A 92 12.15 -1.65 1.54
N GLY A 93 10.85 -1.73 1.80
CA GLY A 93 9.82 -1.92 0.79
C GLY A 93 8.63 -0.99 1.00
N ILE A 94 8.20 -0.30 -0.06
CA ILE A 94 6.96 0.50 -0.06
C ILE A 94 6.04 -0.05 -1.13
N TRP A 95 4.86 -0.51 -0.72
CA TRP A 95 3.79 -0.91 -1.63
C TRP A 95 2.81 0.25 -1.77
N ASN A 96 2.94 1.00 -2.87
CA ASN A 96 2.32 2.30 -3.04
C ASN A 96 0.98 2.22 -3.77
N PHE A 97 -0.10 2.62 -3.09
CA PHE A 97 -1.47 2.73 -3.63
C PHE A 97 -1.94 4.18 -3.78
N THR A 98 -1.04 5.16 -3.71
CA THR A 98 -1.41 6.58 -3.70
C THR A 98 -1.82 7.13 -5.08
N ASN A 99 -1.87 6.30 -6.12
CA ASN A 99 -2.18 6.69 -7.52
C ASN A 99 -1.25 7.78 -8.07
N ILE A 100 0.02 7.78 -7.64
CA ILE A 100 1.12 8.53 -8.25
C ILE A 100 2.35 7.64 -8.34
N GLU A 101 3.23 7.92 -9.29
CA GLU A 101 4.56 7.31 -9.34
C GLU A 101 5.41 7.87 -8.20
N LEU A 102 5.82 7.00 -7.30
CA LEU A 102 6.78 7.32 -6.26
C LEU A 102 8.14 6.72 -6.61
N GLU A 103 9.16 7.55 -6.48
CA GLU A 103 10.56 7.20 -6.65
C GLU A 103 11.36 7.87 -5.54
N LEU A 104 12.37 7.17 -5.03
CA LEU A 104 13.34 7.67 -4.06
C LEU A 104 14.74 7.37 -4.60
N ASP A 105 15.68 8.28 -4.31
CA ASP A 105 17.08 8.12 -4.73
C ASP A 105 17.84 7.06 -3.88
N ASP A 106 17.22 6.54 -2.80
CA ASP A 106 17.82 5.53 -1.95
C ASP A 106 17.75 4.13 -2.60
N PRO A 107 18.89 3.54 -2.99
CA PRO A 107 18.91 2.23 -3.65
C PRO A 107 18.51 1.07 -2.74
N ASN A 108 18.41 1.29 -1.42
CA ASN A 108 18.03 0.26 -0.46
C ASN A 108 16.51 0.14 -0.28
N VAL A 109 15.73 1.05 -0.87
CA VAL A 109 14.28 1.08 -0.77
C VAL A 109 13.64 0.72 -2.10
N ARG A 110 12.94 -0.41 -2.12
CA ARG A 110 12.14 -0.84 -3.27
C ARG A 110 10.74 -0.24 -3.17
N ILE A 111 10.31 0.48 -4.21
CA ILE A 111 8.92 0.97 -4.32
C ILE A 111 8.20 0.19 -5.43
N GLU A 112 7.02 -0.32 -5.11
CA GLU A 112 6.11 -0.94 -6.08
C GLU A 112 4.84 -0.08 -6.17
N ASN A 113 4.64 0.59 -7.31
CA ASN A 113 3.50 1.47 -7.58
C ASN A 113 2.33 0.66 -8.16
N ILE A 114 1.15 0.76 -7.55
CA ILE A 114 -0.05 0.02 -7.94
C ILE A 114 -1.07 0.93 -8.60
N HIS A 115 -1.46 0.56 -9.82
CA HIS A 115 -2.42 1.29 -10.64
C HIS A 115 -3.63 0.44 -10.97
N PHE A 116 -4.77 0.75 -10.34
CA PHE A 116 -6.04 0.08 -10.68
C PHE A 116 -6.52 0.41 -12.10
N SER A 117 -6.18 1.60 -12.61
CA SER A 117 -6.55 2.04 -13.95
C SER A 117 -5.98 1.14 -15.05
N ASP A 118 -4.77 0.61 -14.88
CA ASP A 118 -4.12 -0.23 -15.90
C ASP A 118 -4.90 -1.54 -16.13
N SER A 119 -5.42 -2.11 -15.04
CA SER A 119 -6.28 -3.29 -15.11
C SER A 119 -7.60 -2.99 -15.85
N LEU A 120 -8.21 -1.83 -15.58
CA LEU A 120 -9.44 -1.41 -16.25
C LEU A 120 -9.22 -1.10 -17.74
N LEU A 121 -8.10 -0.45 -18.08
CA LEU A 121 -7.73 -0.16 -19.48
C LEU A 121 -7.49 -1.46 -20.25
N THR A 122 -6.82 -2.43 -19.63
CA THR A 122 -6.61 -3.77 -20.20
C THR A 122 -7.94 -4.45 -20.51
N LEU A 123 -8.90 -4.40 -19.60
CA LEU A 123 -10.24 -4.94 -19.84
C LEU A 123 -10.97 -4.19 -20.97
N GLY A 124 -10.91 -2.85 -20.98
CA GLY A 124 -11.51 -2.03 -22.04
C GLY A 124 -10.93 -2.35 -23.42
N TYR A 125 -9.63 -2.58 -23.50
CA TYR A 125 -8.96 -3.00 -24.73
C TYR A 125 -9.51 -4.32 -25.27
N PHE A 126 -9.59 -5.36 -24.43
CA PHE A 126 -10.12 -6.66 -24.86
C PHE A 126 -11.59 -6.63 -25.29
N LEU A 127 -12.41 -5.77 -24.69
CA LEU A 127 -13.80 -5.59 -25.10
C LEU A 127 -13.91 -4.90 -26.47
N ASN A 128 -13.05 -3.92 -26.74
CA ASN A 128 -13.00 -3.22 -28.03
C ASN A 128 -12.46 -4.13 -29.15
N GLU A 129 -11.42 -4.93 -28.87
CA GLU A 129 -10.85 -5.87 -29.85
C GLU A 129 -11.89 -6.88 -30.33
N ARG A 130 -12.64 -7.48 -29.39
CA ARG A 130 -13.76 -8.40 -29.70
C ARG A 130 -14.92 -7.75 -30.46
N SER A 131 -15.10 -6.45 -30.34
CA SER A 131 -16.15 -5.72 -31.07
C SER A 131 -15.72 -5.50 -32.52
N ASN A 132 -14.46 -5.12 -32.74
CA ASN A 132 -13.89 -4.91 -34.08
C ASN A 132 -13.74 -6.20 -34.89
N GLU A 133 -13.45 -7.34 -34.23
CA GLU A 133 -13.38 -8.65 -34.89
C GLU A 133 -14.76 -9.12 -35.42
N LYS A 134 -15.84 -8.80 -34.71
CA LYS A 134 -17.20 -9.18 -35.10
C LYS A 134 -17.68 -8.40 -36.33
N GLU A 135 -17.45 -7.09 -36.37
CA GLU A 135 -17.78 -6.24 -37.54
C GLU A 135 -16.99 -6.63 -38.80
N SER A 136 -15.76 -7.13 -38.65
CA SER A 136 -14.94 -7.60 -39.78
C SER A 136 -15.30 -9.01 -40.27
N SER A 137 -16.02 -9.80 -39.47
CA SER A 137 -16.49 -11.14 -39.82
C SER A 137 -17.91 -11.17 -40.40
N GLU A 138 -18.66 -10.08 -40.22
CA GLU A 138 -20.02 -9.87 -40.76
C GLU A 138 -20.02 -9.01 -42.04
N SER A 139 -18.83 -8.57 -42.50
CA SER A 139 -18.60 -7.84 -43.77
C SER A 139 -17.92 -8.74 -44.79
#